data_AF-A0A660WFK2-F1
#
_entry.id   AF-A0A660WFK2-F1
#
_cell.length_a   1.000
_cell.length_b   1.000
_cell.length_c   1.000
_cell.angle_alpha   90.00
_cell.angle_beta   90.00
_cell.angle_gamma   90.00
#
_symmetry.space_group_name_H-M   'P 1'
#
loop_
_entity.id
_entity.type
_entity.pdbx_description
1 polymer ?
#
loop_
_entity_poly.entity_id
_entity_poly.type
_entity_poly.pdbx_seq_one_letter_code
_entity_poly.pdbx_strand_id
1 'polypeptide(L)'
;MIALCLEHHSKADVNTYTKEQLRDFKQNGIAHSKEVRGRFDWLRNDLHAVVGSLYCTNTLDIFTFNRKRVIWFNRDKENYFLLNVQIVSPSGEEMLLIEDNDWIVKGNPIDIESPPSGKLLNIKYCNDEYLRIEYKEVPSNQGGGSPLTVVEVRYKVGNLDFGPGYITAPGITITNVCLDRCDSGLFLWEQNGRWSIGIG
;
A
#
# COMPACT_ATOMS: atom_id res chain seq x y z
N MET A 1 -28.18 4.61 7.37
CA MET A 1 -27.02 3.74 7.63
C MET A 1 -25.78 4.62 7.72
N ILE A 2 -25.00 4.51 8.80
CA ILE A 2 -23.73 5.23 8.98
C ILE A 2 -22.66 4.15 9.05
N ALA A 3 -21.62 4.23 8.21
CA ALA A 3 -20.52 3.29 8.26
C ALA A 3 -19.66 3.61 9.50
N LEU A 4 -19.58 2.67 10.42
CA LEU A 4 -18.75 2.75 11.62
C LEU A 4 -17.76 1.57 11.59
N CYS A 5 -16.54 1.77 12.11
CA CYS A 5 -15.66 0.63 12.35
C CYS A 5 -16.25 -0.29 13.42
N LEU A 6 -15.78 -1.54 13.50
CA LEU A 6 -16.36 -2.59 14.34
C LEU A 6 -16.57 -2.16 15.80
N GLU A 7 -15.59 -1.46 16.38
CA GLU A 7 -15.67 -0.98 17.76
C GLU A 7 -16.77 0.07 17.95
N HIS A 8 -16.85 1.06 17.05
CA HIS A 8 -17.87 2.10 17.12
C HIS A 8 -19.25 1.57 16.73
N HIS A 9 -19.31 0.54 15.89
CA HIS A 9 -20.54 -0.18 15.59
C HIS A 9 -21.09 -0.86 16.85
N SER A 10 -20.25 -1.63 17.57
CA SER A 10 -20.66 -2.26 18.83
C SER A 10 -21.11 -1.24 19.89
N LYS A 11 -20.44 -0.08 19.98
CA LYS A 11 -20.83 1.01 20.88
C LYS A 11 -22.14 1.69 20.45
N ALA A 12 -22.37 1.86 19.15
CA ALA A 12 -23.59 2.43 18.60
C ALA A 12 -24.80 1.48 18.77
N ASP A 13 -24.61 0.17 18.60
CA ASP A 13 -25.66 -0.84 18.75
C ASP A 13 -26.24 -0.90 20.16
N VAL A 14 -25.42 -0.58 21.18
CA VAL A 14 -25.86 -0.49 22.58
C VAL A 14 -26.32 0.91 22.99
N ASN A 15 -26.62 1.79 22.03
CA ASN A 15 -27.08 3.17 22.24
C ASN A 15 -26.12 4.05 23.07
N THR A 16 -24.81 3.77 23.02
CA THR A 16 -23.80 4.63 23.67
C THR A 16 -23.80 6.04 23.09
N TYR A 17 -24.20 6.18 21.82
CA TYR A 17 -24.27 7.45 21.09
C TYR A 17 -25.69 7.75 20.63
N THR A 18 -26.10 9.02 20.77
CA THR A 18 -27.36 9.48 20.19
C THR A 18 -27.25 9.62 18.67
N LYS A 19 -28.40 9.69 17.98
CA LYS A 19 -28.42 9.88 16.52
C LYS A 19 -27.82 11.22 16.11
N GLU A 20 -27.97 12.23 16.95
CA GLU A 20 -27.39 13.56 16.76
C GLU A 20 -25.87 13.51 16.90
N GLN A 21 -25.33 12.80 17.91
CA GLN A 21 -23.89 12.59 18.07
C GLN A 21 -23.28 11.83 16.89
N LEU A 22 -23.95 10.78 16.39
CA LEU A 22 -23.47 10.04 15.20
C LEU A 22 -23.49 10.90 13.92
N ARG A 23 -24.46 11.81 13.79
CA ARG A 23 -24.50 12.79 12.69
C ARG A 23 -23.40 13.83 12.82
N ASP A 24 -23.16 14.30 14.05
CA ASP A 24 -22.09 15.25 14.37
C ASP A 24 -20.70 14.65 14.09
N PHE A 25 -20.45 13.41 14.52
CA PHE A 25 -19.21 12.69 14.18
C PHE A 25 -19.01 12.54 12.66
N LYS A 26 -20.09 12.34 11.91
CA LYS A 26 -20.00 12.27 10.44
C LYS A 26 -19.73 13.64 9.81
N GLN A 27 -20.30 14.71 10.35
CA GLN A 27 -20.16 16.07 9.83
C GLN A 27 -18.81 16.69 10.21
N ASN A 28 -18.35 16.47 11.44
CA ASN A 28 -17.15 17.07 12.00
C ASN A 28 -15.94 16.13 12.04
N GLY A 29 -16.11 14.82 11.78
CA GLY A 29 -15.02 13.85 11.79
C GLY A 29 -13.90 14.21 10.81
N ILE A 30 -14.26 14.77 9.66
CA ILE A 30 -13.30 15.25 8.64
C ILE A 30 -12.49 16.46 9.16
N ALA A 31 -13.13 17.37 9.91
CA ALA A 31 -12.47 18.53 10.49
C ALA A 31 -11.61 18.19 11.72
N HIS A 32 -11.89 17.07 12.40
CA HIS A 32 -11.20 16.63 13.61
C HIS A 32 -10.14 15.55 13.40
N SER A 33 -10.14 14.82 12.29
CA SER A 33 -9.07 13.87 11.98
C SER A 33 -7.91 14.61 11.30
N LYS A 34 -6.97 15.12 12.10
CA LYS A 34 -5.72 15.70 11.55
C LYS A 34 -4.89 14.68 10.78
N GLU A 35 -5.10 13.38 11.03
CA GLU A 35 -4.43 12.27 10.36
C GLU A 35 -5.26 11.00 10.50
N VAL A 36 -5.32 10.21 9.42
CA VAL A 36 -5.91 8.87 9.42
C VAL A 36 -4.76 7.87 9.45
N ARG A 37 -4.77 6.96 10.44
CA ARG A 37 -3.68 6.02 10.71
C ARG A 37 -4.21 4.61 10.96
N GLY A 38 -3.35 3.62 10.80
CA GLY A 38 -3.61 2.23 11.17
C GLY A 38 -2.38 1.35 10.96
N ARG A 39 -2.57 0.04 10.97
CA ARG A 39 -1.49 -0.94 10.89
C ARG A 39 -1.89 -2.16 10.07
N PHE A 40 -0.93 -2.72 9.34
CA PHE A 40 -1.05 -4.08 8.80
C PHE A 40 -0.57 -5.10 9.84
N ASP A 41 -1.49 -5.86 10.43
CA ASP A 41 -1.14 -6.93 11.41
C ASP A 41 -0.68 -8.24 10.74
N TRP A 42 -0.38 -8.19 9.44
CA TRP A 42 0.02 -9.34 8.63
C TRP A 42 1.51 -9.63 8.78
N LEU A 43 1.86 -10.34 9.87
CA LEU A 43 3.22 -10.79 10.13
C LEU A 43 3.49 -12.15 9.48
N ARG A 44 4.38 -12.18 8.49
CA ARG A 44 4.76 -13.41 7.76
C ARG A 44 6.27 -13.49 7.57
N ASN A 45 6.81 -14.68 7.76
CA ASN A 45 8.22 -14.98 7.52
C ASN A 45 8.52 -15.21 6.03
N ASP A 46 7.49 -15.64 5.29
CA ASP A 46 7.51 -15.84 3.85
C ASP A 46 6.39 -15.01 3.23
N LEU A 47 6.76 -14.07 2.36
CA LEU A 47 5.87 -13.08 1.77
C LEU A 47 6.33 -12.80 0.33
N HIS A 48 5.39 -12.88 -0.60
CA HIS A 48 5.62 -12.47 -1.98
C HIS A 48 5.09 -11.07 -2.20
N ALA A 49 5.89 -10.18 -2.78
CA ALA A 49 5.44 -8.86 -3.16
C ALA A 49 5.03 -8.86 -4.63
N VAL A 50 3.86 -8.29 -4.92
CA VAL A 50 3.41 -8.04 -6.29
C VAL A 50 3.20 -6.55 -6.45
N VAL A 51 4.03 -5.90 -7.27
CA VAL A 51 3.96 -4.45 -7.51
C VAL A 51 3.79 -4.21 -9.01
N GLY A 52 2.56 -3.99 -9.44
CA GLY A 52 2.22 -3.92 -10.85
C GLY A 52 2.52 -5.21 -11.62
N SER A 53 3.58 -5.21 -12.45
CA SER A 53 4.10 -6.40 -13.15
C SER A 53 5.30 -7.06 -12.48
N LEU A 54 5.74 -6.53 -11.34
CA LEU A 54 6.91 -7.01 -10.60
C LEU A 54 6.47 -8.04 -9.57
N TYR A 55 6.97 -9.26 -9.70
CA TYR A 55 6.77 -10.36 -8.75
C TYR A 55 8.08 -10.58 -7.99
N CYS A 56 8.10 -10.29 -6.71
CA CYS A 56 9.29 -10.39 -5.87
C CYS A 56 9.11 -11.45 -4.80
N THR A 57 10.10 -12.32 -4.66
CA THR A 57 10.19 -13.33 -3.60
C THR A 57 11.49 -13.12 -2.84
N ASN A 58 11.44 -13.06 -1.51
CA ASN A 58 12.62 -12.86 -0.66
C ASN A 58 13.52 -11.68 -1.09
N THR A 59 12.93 -10.61 -1.61
CA THR A 59 13.62 -9.37 -2.01
C THR A 59 13.23 -8.27 -1.04
N LEU A 60 14.20 -7.52 -0.49
CA LEU A 60 13.91 -6.49 0.53
C LEU A 60 13.60 -5.14 -0.11
N ASP A 61 14.44 -4.65 -1.00
CA ASP A 61 14.19 -3.39 -1.70
C ASP A 61 13.39 -3.68 -2.97
N ILE A 62 12.07 -3.42 -2.98
CA ILE A 62 11.19 -3.83 -4.09
C ILE A 62 11.19 -2.82 -5.23
N PHE A 63 11.03 -1.54 -4.91
CA PHE A 63 10.96 -0.48 -5.90
C PHE A 63 11.65 0.80 -5.43
N THR A 64 12.53 1.33 -6.28
CA THR A 64 13.26 2.58 -6.08
C THR A 64 12.98 3.53 -7.24
N PHE A 65 12.64 4.77 -6.91
CA PHE A 65 12.39 5.84 -7.87
C PHE A 65 13.34 7.01 -7.61
N ASN A 66 14.08 7.47 -8.63
CA ASN A 66 15.03 8.58 -8.52
C ASN A 66 15.96 8.47 -7.29
N ARG A 67 16.51 7.27 -7.08
CA ARG A 67 17.42 6.92 -5.96
C ARG A 67 16.80 6.99 -4.56
N LYS A 68 15.47 7.07 -4.47
CA LYS A 68 14.72 6.96 -3.21
C LYS A 68 13.93 5.67 -3.20
N ARG A 69 14.00 4.94 -2.08
CA ARG A 69 13.17 3.74 -1.87
C ARG A 69 11.72 4.19 -1.79
N VAL A 70 10.86 3.48 -2.51
CA VAL A 70 9.42 3.74 -2.55
C VAL A 70 8.67 2.59 -1.91
N ILE A 71 9.07 1.35 -2.19
CA ILE A 71 8.49 0.14 -1.59
C ILE A 71 9.64 -0.77 -1.18
N TRP A 72 9.70 -1.14 0.10
CA TRP A 72 10.69 -2.06 0.63
C TRP A 72 10.17 -2.80 1.85
N PHE A 73 10.91 -3.82 2.28
CA PHE A 73 10.68 -4.50 3.54
C PHE A 73 11.87 -4.31 4.47
N ASN A 74 11.55 -4.14 5.75
CA ASN A 74 12.46 -4.48 6.83
C ASN A 74 12.12 -5.88 7.36
N ARG A 75 13.03 -6.43 8.16
CA ARG A 75 12.73 -7.61 8.99
C ARG A 75 12.83 -7.24 10.45
N ASP A 76 11.88 -7.74 11.25
CA ASP A 76 11.94 -7.59 12.69
C ASP A 76 12.86 -8.64 13.33
N LYS A 77 12.93 -8.62 14.67
CA LYS A 77 13.72 -9.57 15.47
C LYS A 77 13.25 -11.02 15.34
N GLU A 78 12.00 -11.25 14.94
CA GLU A 78 11.40 -12.58 14.74
C GLU A 78 11.42 -12.99 13.25
N ASN A 79 12.10 -12.20 12.41
CA ASN A 79 12.29 -12.39 10.98
C ASN A 79 11.03 -12.14 10.12
N TYR A 80 10.00 -11.51 10.68
CA TYR A 80 8.79 -11.14 9.93
C TYR A 80 9.06 -9.98 8.96
N PHE A 81 8.47 -10.05 7.77
CA PHE A 81 8.48 -8.96 6.81
C PHE A 81 7.62 -7.79 7.29
N LEU A 82 8.20 -6.59 7.29
CA LEU A 82 7.54 -5.34 7.64
C LEU A 82 7.52 -4.42 6.42
N LEU A 83 6.34 -4.18 5.87
CA LEU A 83 6.14 -3.36 4.68
C LEU A 83 6.46 -1.89 5.01
N ASN A 84 7.23 -1.28 4.13
CA ASN A 84 7.49 0.15 4.15
C ASN A 84 7.17 0.74 2.77
N VAL A 85 6.49 1.88 2.77
CA VAL A 85 6.06 2.57 1.56
C VAL A 85 6.17 4.08 1.76
N GLN A 86 6.83 4.76 0.83
CA GLN A 86 6.88 6.22 0.82
C GLN A 86 6.51 6.73 -0.57
N ILE A 87 5.32 7.32 -0.68
CA ILE A 87 4.81 7.85 -1.94
C ILE A 87 4.60 9.35 -1.80
N VAL A 88 5.23 10.09 -2.71
CA VAL A 88 5.16 11.54 -2.83
C VAL A 88 4.58 11.88 -4.19
N SER A 89 3.64 12.82 -4.22
CA SER A 89 3.06 13.32 -5.46
C SER A 89 4.10 14.06 -6.33
N PRO A 90 3.82 14.29 -7.63
CA PRO A 90 4.69 15.13 -8.46
C PRO A 90 4.81 16.57 -7.95
N SER A 91 3.82 17.07 -7.19
CA SER A 91 3.86 18.39 -6.56
C SER A 91 4.70 18.43 -5.27
N GLY A 92 5.22 17.28 -4.82
CA GLY A 92 6.01 17.17 -3.59
C GLY A 92 5.18 16.97 -2.32
N GLU A 93 3.88 16.80 -2.44
CA GLU A 93 2.98 16.50 -1.31
C GLU A 93 3.11 15.02 -0.93
N GLU A 94 3.32 14.73 0.36
CA GLU A 94 3.30 13.35 0.84
C GLU A 94 1.88 12.80 0.74
N MET A 95 1.74 11.62 0.13
CA MET A 95 0.44 10.96 -0.03
C MET A 95 0.29 9.86 1.02
N LEU A 96 1.31 9.01 1.16
CA LEU A 96 1.31 7.93 2.13
C LEU A 96 2.70 7.73 2.72
N LEU A 97 2.72 7.50 4.03
CA LEU A 97 3.86 6.90 4.71
C LEU A 97 3.44 5.58 5.35
N ILE A 98 4.20 4.52 5.09
CA ILE A 98 4.17 3.27 5.84
C ILE A 98 5.58 3.03 6.36
N GLU A 99 5.68 2.92 7.68
CA GLU A 99 6.89 2.56 8.40
C GLU A 99 6.60 1.28 9.16
N ASP A 100 7.28 0.20 8.81
CA ASP A 100 7.19 -1.09 9.50
C ASP A 100 5.75 -1.58 9.76
N ASN A 101 4.94 -1.61 8.70
CA ASN A 101 3.50 -1.92 8.66
C ASN A 101 2.56 -0.85 9.27
N ASP A 102 3.05 0.13 10.01
CA ASP A 102 2.25 1.23 10.52
C ASP A 102 2.08 2.29 9.42
N TRP A 103 0.84 2.63 9.08
CA TRP A 103 0.52 3.52 7.98
C TRP A 103 -0.14 4.83 8.45
N ILE A 104 0.21 5.91 7.77
CA ILE A 104 -0.32 7.26 7.99
C ILE A 104 -0.70 7.83 6.63
N VAL A 105 -1.98 8.09 6.44
CA VAL A 105 -2.47 8.79 5.24
C VAL A 105 -2.15 10.27 5.37
N LYS A 106 -1.53 10.82 4.33
CA LYS A 106 -1.11 12.21 4.23
C LYS A 106 -1.84 12.88 3.05
N GLY A 107 -1.69 14.20 2.95
CA GLY A 107 -2.36 14.99 1.93
C GLY A 107 -3.88 15.02 2.08
N ASN A 108 -4.58 15.12 0.95
CA ASN A 108 -6.03 15.34 0.90
C ASN A 108 -6.76 14.20 0.14
N PRO A 109 -6.89 13.00 0.74
CA PRO A 109 -7.60 11.89 0.12
C PRO A 109 -9.11 12.19 0.01
N ILE A 110 -9.73 11.74 -1.08
CA ILE A 110 -11.17 11.85 -1.31
C ILE A 110 -11.93 10.63 -0.79
N ASP A 111 -11.25 9.49 -0.65
CA ASP A 111 -11.81 8.22 -0.18
C ASP A 111 -10.70 7.37 0.45
N ILE A 112 -11.02 6.71 1.56
CA ILE A 112 -10.11 5.80 2.28
C ILE A 112 -10.92 4.59 2.74
N GLU A 113 -10.46 3.41 2.37
CA GLU A 113 -11.02 2.13 2.78
C GLU A 113 -9.93 1.28 3.43
N SER A 114 -10.15 0.91 4.69
CA SER A 114 -9.35 -0.09 5.40
C SER A 114 -10.26 -0.93 6.29
N PRO A 115 -10.54 -2.20 5.94
CA PRO A 115 -11.43 -3.05 6.71
C PRO A 115 -10.79 -3.47 8.04
N PRO A 116 -11.58 -3.83 9.07
CA PRO A 116 -11.06 -4.29 10.37
C PRO A 116 -10.13 -5.50 10.32
N SER A 117 -10.16 -6.28 9.22
CA SER A 117 -9.22 -7.39 9.00
C SER A 117 -7.77 -6.96 8.75
N GLY A 118 -7.52 -5.66 8.57
CA GLY A 118 -6.18 -5.13 8.33
C GLY A 118 -5.54 -5.65 7.04
N LYS A 119 -6.33 -6.21 6.11
CA LYS A 119 -5.81 -6.83 4.87
C LYS A 119 -5.72 -5.87 3.69
N LEU A 120 -6.31 -4.69 3.81
CA LEU A 120 -6.48 -3.75 2.71
C LEU A 120 -6.28 -2.32 3.21
N LEU A 121 -5.55 -1.54 2.43
CA LEU A 121 -5.57 -0.09 2.45
C LEU A 121 -5.80 0.38 1.02
N ASN A 122 -6.88 1.09 0.80
CA ASN A 122 -7.25 1.63 -0.50
C ASN A 122 -7.54 3.11 -0.35
N ILE A 123 -6.74 3.96 -0.99
CA ILE A 123 -6.80 5.40 -0.89
C ILE A 123 -6.96 5.98 -2.29
N LYS A 124 -7.90 6.91 -2.43
CA LYS A 124 -8.07 7.69 -3.65
C LYS A 124 -7.82 9.16 -3.36
N TYR A 125 -7.18 9.82 -4.30
CA TYR A 125 -6.93 11.25 -4.30
C TYR A 125 -7.64 11.90 -5.49
N CYS A 126 -7.58 13.23 -5.56
CA CYS A 126 -7.99 13.96 -6.75
C CYS A 126 -7.13 13.53 -7.97
N ASN A 127 -7.60 13.86 -9.18
CA ASN A 127 -6.86 13.63 -10.43
C ASN A 127 -6.60 12.15 -10.78
N ASP A 128 -7.48 11.23 -10.35
CA ASP A 128 -7.38 9.79 -10.66
C ASP A 128 -6.11 9.12 -10.08
N GLU A 129 -5.48 9.76 -9.08
CA GLU A 129 -4.38 9.17 -8.33
C GLU A 129 -4.93 8.25 -7.24
N TYR A 130 -4.28 7.11 -7.06
CA TYR A 130 -4.72 6.12 -6.09
C TYR A 130 -3.56 5.28 -5.57
N LEU A 131 -3.83 4.63 -4.44
CA LEU A 131 -3.00 3.59 -3.88
C LEU A 131 -3.91 2.46 -3.39
N ARG A 132 -3.53 1.23 -3.67
CA ARG A 132 -4.13 0.04 -3.10
C ARG A 132 -3.03 -0.93 -2.64
N ILE A 133 -3.06 -1.29 -1.37
CA ILE A 133 -2.19 -2.31 -0.77
C ILE A 133 -3.10 -3.40 -0.22
N GLU A 134 -2.93 -4.63 -0.66
CA GLU A 134 -3.80 -5.75 -0.28
C GLU A 134 -3.01 -7.02 0.02
N TYR A 135 -3.23 -7.60 1.20
CA TYR A 135 -2.72 -8.92 1.56
C TYR A 135 -3.72 -10.01 1.14
N LYS A 136 -3.21 -11.03 0.45
CA LYS A 136 -3.99 -12.15 -0.09
C LYS A 136 -3.30 -13.46 0.23
N GLU A 137 -4.10 -14.48 0.50
CA GLU A 137 -3.64 -15.86 0.53
C GLU A 137 -3.95 -16.50 -0.83
N VAL A 138 -2.91 -16.96 -1.52
CA VAL A 138 -3.03 -17.63 -2.82
C VAL A 138 -2.76 -19.12 -2.60
N PRO A 139 -3.58 -20.01 -3.17
CA PRO A 139 -3.32 -21.44 -3.09
C PRO A 139 -1.91 -21.75 -3.59
N SER A 140 -1.17 -22.56 -2.83
CA SER A 140 0.10 -23.07 -3.33
C SER A 140 -0.17 -24.00 -4.51
N ASN A 141 0.53 -23.79 -5.62
CA ASN A 141 0.47 -24.67 -6.78
C ASN A 141 1.10 -26.05 -6.51
N GLN A 142 1.78 -26.21 -5.39
CA GLN A 142 2.29 -27.50 -4.94
C GLN A 142 1.22 -28.15 -4.06
N GLY A 143 0.61 -29.23 -4.57
CA GLY A 143 -0.47 -29.95 -3.89
C GLY A 143 -0.10 -30.30 -2.44
N GLY A 144 -0.75 -29.65 -1.47
CA GLY A 144 -0.54 -29.84 -0.03
C GLY A 144 0.31 -28.79 0.67
N GLY A 145 0.81 -27.77 -0.02
CA GLY A 145 1.53 -26.65 0.60
C GLY A 145 0.61 -25.65 1.31
N SER A 146 1.09 -25.01 2.37
CA SER A 146 0.42 -23.85 2.98
C SER A 146 0.17 -22.75 1.95
N PRO A 147 -0.92 -21.99 2.06
CA PRO A 147 -1.18 -20.89 1.13
C PRO A 147 -0.05 -19.86 1.16
N LEU A 148 0.31 -19.35 -0.02
CA LEU A 148 1.31 -18.31 -0.17
C LEU A 148 0.67 -16.98 0.25
N THR A 149 1.33 -16.25 1.15
CA THR A 149 0.90 -14.88 1.45
C THR A 149 1.52 -13.93 0.43
N VAL A 150 0.68 -13.16 -0.23
CA VAL A 150 1.04 -12.15 -1.22
C VAL A 150 0.62 -10.79 -0.70
N VAL A 151 1.52 -9.82 -0.73
CA VAL A 151 1.16 -8.40 -0.62
C VAL A 151 1.19 -7.79 -2.01
N GLU A 152 0.03 -7.32 -2.46
CA GLU A 152 -0.13 -6.65 -3.74
C GLU A 152 -0.19 -5.14 -3.52
N VAL A 153 0.73 -4.41 -4.13
CA VAL A 153 0.77 -2.94 -4.15
C VAL A 153 0.48 -2.45 -5.55
N ARG A 154 -0.55 -1.62 -5.66
CA ARG A 154 -0.94 -0.92 -6.89
C ARG A 154 -1.01 0.56 -6.58
N TYR A 155 -0.52 1.40 -7.47
CA TYR A 155 -0.68 2.84 -7.30
C TYR A 155 -0.54 3.58 -8.62
N LYS A 156 -1.15 4.75 -8.68
CA LYS A 156 -1.04 5.68 -9.79
C LYS A 156 -0.81 7.08 -9.24
N VAL A 157 0.31 7.69 -9.63
CA VAL A 157 0.73 9.01 -9.18
C VAL A 157 1.45 9.71 -10.34
N GLY A 158 0.93 10.86 -10.76
CA GLY A 158 1.38 11.54 -11.98
C GLY A 158 1.40 10.62 -13.20
N ASN A 159 2.59 10.45 -13.80
CA ASN A 159 2.81 9.61 -14.98
C ASN A 159 3.31 8.20 -14.64
N LEU A 160 3.25 7.80 -13.37
CA LEU A 160 3.56 6.45 -12.93
C LEU A 160 2.26 5.69 -12.67
N ASP A 161 2.10 4.50 -13.25
CA ASP A 161 0.96 3.63 -13.01
C ASP A 161 1.43 2.18 -12.83
N PHE A 162 1.17 1.64 -11.65
CA PHE A 162 1.47 0.28 -11.25
C PHE A 162 0.16 -0.49 -11.17
N GLY A 163 -0.38 -0.83 -12.34
CA GLY A 163 -1.64 -1.56 -12.48
C GLY A 163 -1.45 -3.08 -12.58
N PRO A 164 -2.54 -3.85 -12.66
CA PRO A 164 -2.45 -5.32 -12.64
C PRO A 164 -1.66 -5.86 -13.84
N GLY A 165 -0.48 -6.42 -13.58
CA GLY A 165 0.36 -7.03 -14.61
C GLY A 165 1.14 -6.04 -15.48
N TYR A 166 1.15 -4.75 -15.16
CA TYR A 166 1.98 -3.75 -15.86
C TYR A 166 2.55 -2.69 -14.91
N ILE A 167 3.63 -2.06 -15.35
CA ILE A 167 4.10 -0.78 -14.80
C ILE A 167 4.32 0.15 -15.98
N THR A 168 3.76 1.36 -15.92
CA THR A 168 4.04 2.42 -16.88
C THR A 168 4.74 3.58 -16.21
N ALA A 169 5.72 4.12 -16.92
CA ALA A 169 6.43 5.35 -16.63
C ALA A 169 6.60 6.13 -17.95
N PRO A 170 7.01 7.41 -17.95
CA PRO A 170 7.12 8.17 -19.19
C PRO A 170 8.09 7.50 -20.18
N GLY A 171 7.54 6.99 -21.30
CA GLY A 171 8.30 6.32 -22.35
C GLY A 171 8.70 4.87 -22.06
N ILE A 172 8.26 4.27 -20.95
CA ILE A 172 8.58 2.89 -20.56
C ILE A 172 7.32 2.15 -20.12
N THR A 173 7.13 0.95 -20.66
CA THR A 173 6.15 -0.02 -20.16
C THR A 173 6.87 -1.31 -19.80
N ILE A 174 6.61 -1.81 -18.60
CA ILE A 174 7.23 -3.02 -18.05
C ILE A 174 6.12 -4.05 -17.84
N THR A 175 6.38 -5.28 -18.24
CA THR A 175 5.51 -6.44 -18.00
C THR A 175 6.36 -7.66 -17.65
N ASN A 176 5.77 -8.62 -16.93
CA ASN A 176 6.35 -9.95 -16.67
C ASN A 176 7.76 -9.94 -16.04
N VAL A 177 7.96 -9.20 -14.95
CA VAL A 177 9.25 -9.21 -14.21
C VAL A 177 9.12 -10.06 -12.97
N CYS A 178 10.00 -11.05 -12.81
CA CYS A 178 10.06 -11.91 -11.62
C CYS A 178 11.46 -11.84 -11.02
N LEU A 179 11.55 -11.59 -9.71
CA LEU A 179 12.77 -11.53 -8.93
C LEU A 179 12.65 -12.50 -7.75
N ASP A 180 13.67 -13.32 -7.54
CA ASP A 180 13.76 -14.25 -6.41
C ASP A 180 15.14 -14.14 -5.77
N ARG A 181 15.14 -13.84 -4.46
CA ARG A 181 16.36 -13.71 -3.64
C ARG A 181 17.35 -12.67 -4.20
N CYS A 182 16.84 -11.59 -4.77
CA CYS A 182 17.65 -10.45 -5.17
C CYS A 182 17.89 -9.53 -3.97
N ASP A 183 19.07 -8.89 -3.92
CA ASP A 183 19.34 -7.84 -2.94
C ASP A 183 18.48 -6.60 -3.21
N SER A 184 18.15 -6.37 -4.49
CA SER A 184 17.37 -5.22 -4.90
C SER A 184 16.36 -5.53 -6.01
N GLY A 185 15.39 -4.64 -6.15
CA GLY A 185 14.25 -4.84 -7.02
C GLY A 185 14.34 -4.04 -8.30
N LEU A 186 13.24 -3.37 -8.63
CA LEU A 186 13.16 -2.48 -9.78
C LEU A 186 13.64 -1.07 -9.43
N PHE A 187 14.46 -0.51 -10.31
CA PHE A 187 14.91 0.87 -10.24
C PHE A 187 14.41 1.64 -11.46
N LEU A 188 13.78 2.79 -11.20
CA LEU A 188 13.46 3.77 -12.23
C LEU A 188 14.12 5.09 -11.88
N TRP A 189 14.85 5.67 -12.83
CA TRP A 189 15.44 7.00 -12.65
C TRP A 189 15.42 7.79 -13.95
N GLU A 190 15.43 9.11 -13.81
CA GLU A 190 15.63 10.01 -14.94
C GLU A 190 17.10 10.45 -15.02
N GLN A 191 17.66 10.42 -16.22
CA GLN A 191 18.98 10.97 -16.51
C GLN A 191 18.94 11.74 -17.83
N ASN A 192 19.28 13.04 -17.77
CA ASN A 192 19.32 13.92 -18.94
C ASN A 192 17.99 13.95 -19.74
N GLY A 193 16.85 13.97 -19.05
CA GLY A 193 15.52 13.98 -19.69
C GLY A 193 15.09 12.64 -20.28
N ARG A 194 15.81 11.55 -19.99
CA ARG A 194 15.46 10.18 -20.41
C ARG A 194 15.26 9.29 -19.20
N TRP A 195 14.16 8.55 -19.21
CA TRP A 195 13.89 7.52 -18.22
C TRP A 195 14.73 6.28 -18.50
N SER A 196 15.28 5.71 -17.43
CA SER A 196 16.08 4.48 -17.45
C SER A 196 15.54 3.50 -16.42
N ILE A 197 15.74 2.23 -16.71
CA ILE A 197 15.31 1.09 -15.91
C ILE A 197 16.52 0.24 -15.51
N GLY A 198 16.51 -0.25 -14.28
CA GLY A 198 17.49 -1.20 -13.76
C GLY A 198 16.78 -2.25 -12.93
N ILE A 199 17.36 -3.44 -12.89
CA ILE A 199 16.94 -4.56 -12.05
C ILE A 199 18.22 -5.10 -11.43
N GLY A 200 18.22 -5.36 -10.11
CA GLY A 200 19.38 -5.85 -9.37
C GLY A 200 19.01 -6.90 -8.35
#